data_AF-D7TJX6-F1
#
_entry.id   AF-D7TJX6-F1
#
_cell.length_a   1.000
_cell.length_b   1.000
_cell.length_c   1.000
_cell.angle_alpha   90.00
_cell.angle_beta   90.00
_cell.angle_gamma   90.00
#
_symmetry.space_group_name_H-M   'P 1'
#
loop_
_entity.id
_entity.type
_entity.pdbx_description
1 polymer ?
#
loop_
_entity_poly.entity_id
_entity_poly.type
_entity_poly.pdbx_seq_one_letter_code
_entity_poly.pdbx_strand_id
1 'polypeptide(L)' 'MESELEKLHHACKEWGFFQLKNHRVSSSLMEKVKAEIQEFFNLPMEEKRKFWQQPGQIEGFGQAFVVYI' A
#
# COMPACT_ATOMS: atom_id res chain seq x y z
N MET A 1 -2.69 27.28 -19.39
CA MET A 1 -2.37 25.88 -19.02
C MET A 1 -2.51 25.83 -17.51
N GLU A 2 -3.42 25.01 -17.00
CA GLU A 2 -3.64 24.88 -15.55
C GLU A 2 -2.34 24.38 -14.89
N SER A 3 -1.97 25.00 -13.78
CA SER A 3 -0.79 24.62 -13.01
C SER A 3 -0.99 23.25 -12.35
N GLU A 4 0.10 22.55 -12.03
CA GLU A 4 0.00 21.28 -11.29
C GLU A 4 -0.62 21.46 -9.90
N LEU A 5 -0.52 22.65 -9.31
CA LEU A 5 -1.18 22.99 -8.04
C LEU A 5 -2.71 23.04 -8.19
N GLU A 6 -3.21 23.66 -9.25
CA GLU A 6 -4.66 23.72 -9.54
C GLU A 6 -5.22 22.33 -9.85
N LYS A 7 -4.50 21.51 -10.64
CA LYS A 7 -4.88 20.11 -10.90
C LYS A 7 -4.93 19.28 -9.61
N LEU A 8 -3.93 19.45 -8.73
CA LEU A 8 -3.92 18.79 -7.43
C LEU A 8 -5.11 19.23 -6.57
N HIS A 9 -5.38 20.54 -6.51
CA HIS A 9 -6.52 21.09 -5.77
C HIS A 9 -7.85 20.50 -6.28
N HIS A 10 -8.05 20.49 -7.60
CA HIS A 10 -9.23 19.92 -8.22
C HIS A 10 -9.38 18.42 -7.93
N ALA A 11 -8.31 17.64 -8.08
CA ALA A 11 -8.35 16.19 -7.81
C ALA A 11 -8.68 15.88 -6.34
N CYS A 12 -8.11 16.65 -5.39
CA CYS A 12 -8.44 16.50 -3.98
C CYS A 12 -9.91 16.85 -3.68
N LYS A 13 -10.46 17.89 -4.32
CA LYS A 13 -11.82 18.38 -4.03
C LYS A 13 -12.92 17.55 -4.69
N GLU A 14 -12.74 17.20 -5.95
CA GLU A 14 -13.80 16.62 -6.78
C GLU A 14 -13.69 15.09 -6.91
N TRP A 15 -12.48 14.52 -6.78
CA TRP A 15 -12.25 13.08 -6.96
C TRP A 15 -11.87 12.33 -5.68
N GLY A 16 -11.16 13.00 -4.75
CA GLY A 16 -10.59 12.37 -3.55
C GLY A 16 -9.44 11.40 -3.83
N PHE A 17 -8.95 11.32 -5.08
CA PHE A 17 -7.89 10.42 -5.50
C PHE A 17 -7.13 10.97 -6.72
N PHE A 18 -5.83 10.67 -6.82
CA PHE A 18 -5.00 11.01 -7.97
C PHE A 18 -3.77 10.09 -8.05
N GLN A 19 -3.17 10.01 -9.23
CA GLN A 19 -1.88 9.33 -9.43
C GLN A 19 -0.77 10.37 -9.58
N LEU A 20 0.27 10.25 -8.77
CA LEU A 20 1.46 11.07 -8.88
C LEU A 20 2.50 10.37 -9.77
N LYS A 21 2.94 11.04 -10.83
CA LYS A 21 4.08 10.62 -11.67
C LYS A 21 5.31 11.46 -11.36
N ASN A 22 6.50 10.99 -11.74
CA ASN A 22 7.78 11.69 -11.50
C ASN A 22 8.02 12.07 -10.03
N HIS A 23 7.54 11.24 -9.08
CA HIS A 23 7.64 11.44 -7.63
C HIS A 23 9.06 11.29 -7.05
N ARG A 24 10.08 11.09 -7.90
CA ARG A 24 11.52 10.96 -7.56
C ARG A 24 11.91 9.78 -6.66
N VAL A 25 10.96 8.93 -6.28
CA VAL A 25 11.28 7.63 -5.65
C VAL A 25 11.90 6.73 -6.71
N SER A 26 13.03 6.10 -6.37
CA SER A 26 13.77 5.25 -7.31
C SER A 26 12.90 4.13 -7.86
N SER A 27 12.96 3.90 -9.18
CA SER A 27 12.30 2.76 -9.82
C SER A 27 12.84 1.43 -9.28
N SER A 28 14.15 1.34 -9.02
CA SER A 28 14.75 0.11 -8.45
C SER A 28 14.21 -0.21 -7.06
N LEU A 29 13.92 0.81 -6.25
CA LEU A 29 13.30 0.62 -4.94
C LEU A 29 11.85 0.13 -5.10
N MET A 30 11.07 0.73 -6.00
CA MET A 30 9.70 0.31 -6.25
C MET A 30 9.61 -1.13 -6.75
N GLU A 31 10.51 -1.54 -7.65
CA GLU A 31 10.58 -2.93 -8.12
C GLU A 31 11.00 -3.90 -7.01
N LYS A 32 11.98 -3.51 -6.18
CA LYS A 32 12.37 -4.32 -5.03
C LYS A 32 11.21 -4.50 -4.04
N VAL A 33 10.51 -3.42 -3.69
CA VAL A 33 9.36 -3.50 -2.77
C VAL A 33 8.30 -4.46 -3.31
N LYS A 34 7.96 -4.40 -4.60
CA LYS A 34 7.00 -5.34 -5.22
C LYS A 34 7.49 -6.79 -5.13
N ALA A 35 8.75 -7.03 -5.47
CA ALA A 35 9.34 -8.38 -5.47
C ALA A 35 9.36 -8.99 -4.06
N GLU A 36 9.83 -8.23 -3.06
CA GLU A 36 9.94 -8.68 -1.67
C GLU A 36 8.56 -8.91 -1.03
N ILE A 37 7.56 -8.07 -1.34
CA ILE A 37 6.18 -8.31 -0.93
C ILE A 37 5.66 -9.62 -1.54
N GLN A 38 5.86 -9.83 -2.84
CA GLN A 38 5.44 -11.05 -3.50
C GLN A 38 6.12 -12.29 -2.90
N GLU A 39 7.43 -12.21 -2.64
CA GLU A 39 8.20 -13.28 -2.00
C GLU A 39 7.68 -13.59 -0.59
N PHE A 40 7.43 -12.57 0.23
CA PHE A 40 6.83 -12.74 1.55
C PHE A 40 5.49 -13.48 1.49
N PHE A 41 4.59 -13.11 0.56
CA PHE A 41 3.29 -13.78 0.44
C PHE A 41 3.41 -15.21 -0.12
N ASN A 42 4.47 -15.52 -0.87
CA ASN A 42 4.80 -16.86 -1.35
C ASN A 42 5.41 -17.77 -0.28
N LEU A 43 5.85 -17.23 0.86
CA LEU A 43 6.33 -18.05 1.98
C LEU A 43 5.23 -19.00 2.50
N PRO A 44 5.62 -20.14 3.10
CA PRO A 44 4.69 -21.02 3.81
C PRO A 44 3.90 -20.27 4.89
N MET A 45 2.71 -20.78 5.22
CA MET A 45 1.86 -20.15 6.23
C MET A 45 2.51 -20.11 7.61
N GLU A 46 3.33 -21.09 7.95
CA GLU A 46 4.07 -21.17 9.21
C GLU A 46 5.00 -19.97 9.39
N GLU A 47 5.66 -19.54 8.31
CA GLU A 47 6.54 -18.37 8.31
C GLU A 47 5.73 -17.07 8.44
N LYS A 48 4.64 -16.94 7.67
CA LYS A 48 3.76 -15.75 7.74
C LYS A 48 3.08 -15.61 9.10
N ARG A 49 2.75 -16.74 9.76
CA ARG A 49 2.13 -16.78 11.11
C ARG A 49 3.08 -16.30 12.22
N LYS A 50 4.39 -16.20 11.98
CA LYS A 50 5.30 -15.55 12.94
C LYS A 50 4.96 -14.07 13.15
N PHE A 51 4.27 -13.46 12.18
CA PHE A 51 3.83 -12.08 12.22
C PHE A 51 2.33 -11.94 12.54
N TRP A 52 1.67 -12.98 13.06
CA TRP A 52 0.22 -12.96 13.25
C TRP A 52 -0.23 -11.85 14.21
N GLN A 53 -1.32 -11.17 13.85
CA GLN A 53 -1.96 -10.16 14.70
C GLN A 53 -2.25 -10.72 16.10
N GLN A 54 -1.85 -9.97 17.13
CA GLN A 54 -2.09 -10.34 18.53
C GLN A 54 -3.38 -9.69 19.05
N PRO A 55 -4.06 -10.28 20.04
CA PRO A 55 -5.23 -9.65 20.67
C PRO A 55 -4.93 -8.23 21.14
N GLY A 56 -5.73 -7.26 20.71
CA GLY A 56 -5.52 -5.84 21.03
C GLY A 56 -4.51 -5.11 20.13
N GLN A 57 -3.91 -5.78 19.14
CA GLN A 57 -3.01 -5.21 18.14
C GLN A 57 -3.60 -5.41 16.73
N ILE A 58 -3.52 -4.38 15.87
CA ILE A 58 -3.98 -4.45 14.48
C ILE A 58 -2.83 -4.66 13.48
N GLU A 59 -1.59 -4.57 13.95
CA GLU A 59 -0.39 -4.73 13.14
C GLU A 59 -0.06 -6.21 12.94
N GLY A 60 0.61 -6.51 11.82
CA GLY A 60 1.03 -7.86 11.46
C GLY A 60 0.17 -8.49 10.37
N PHE A 61 0.37 -9.79 10.19
CA PHE A 61 -0.28 -10.61 9.18
C PHE A 61 -1.63 -11.14 9.70
N GLY A 62 -2.71 -10.80 9.01
CA GLY A 62 -4.06 -11.22 9.39
C GLY A 62 -5.11 -10.19 8.96
N GLN A 63 -6.35 -10.63 8.85
CA GLN A 63 -7.48 -9.75 8.60
C GLN A 63 -8.08 -9.30 9.94
N ALA A 64 -7.97 -8.00 10.24
CA ALA A 64 -8.42 -7.45 11.51
C ALA A 64 -9.96 -7.43 11.67
N PHE A 65 -10.71 -7.41 10.56
CA PHE A 65 -12.16 -7.31 10.55
C PHE A 65 -12.79 -8.22 9.51
N VAL A 66 -13.86 -8.94 9.86
CA VAL A 66 -14.69 -9.64 8.86
C VAL A 66 -15.35 -8.59 7.99
N VAL A 67 -15.00 -8.58 6.70
CA VAL A 67 -15.66 -7.72 5.72
C VAL A 67 -16.84 -8.51 5.18
N TYR A 68 -18.05 -8.04 5.47
CA TYR A 68 -19.25 -8.51 4.77
C TYR A 68 -19.28 -7.79 3.42
N ILE A 69 -19.02 -8.55 2.36
CA ILE A 69 -19.27 -8.17 0.96
C ILE A 69 -20.57 -8.79 0.50
#